data_AF-A0A7K0J8M2-F1
#
_entry.id   AF-A0A7K0J8M2-F1
#
_cell.length_a   1.000
_cell.length_b   1.000
_cell.length_c   1.000
_cell.angle_alpha   90.00
_cell.angle_beta   90.00
_cell.angle_gamma   90.00
#
_symmetry.space_group_name_H-M   'P 1'
#
loop_
_entity.id
_entity.type
_entity.pdbx_description
1 polymer ?
#
loop_
_entity_poly.entity_id
_entity_poly.type
_entity_poly.pdbx_seq_one_letter_code
_entity_poly.pdbx_strand_id
1 'polypeptide(L)' 'MITDVLAGEIDLIATKSVSRFARNAVDTLAHVRLPIDRGVEVYFEMENVWTLDSKGQPFITLMSSLVRKNPDPSPRT' A
#
# COMPACT_ATOMS: atom_id res chain seq x y z
N MET A 1 -10.47 -1.96 -8.20
CA MET A 1 -9.80 -2.16 -6.90
C MET A 1 -10.09 -1.00 -5.95
N ILE A 2 -9.49 0.18 -6.11
CA ILE A 2 -9.68 1.29 -5.14
C ILE A 2 -11.15 1.73 -5.04
N THR A 3 -11.86 1.83 -6.17
CA THR A 3 -13.30 2.13 -6.18
C THR A 3 -14.11 1.11 -5.40
N ASP A 4 -13.77 -0.18 -5.53
CA ASP A 4 -14.48 -1.29 -4.88
C ASP A 4 -14.21 -1.29 -3.36
N VAL A 5 -12.98 -0.94 -2.94
CA VAL A 5 -12.64 -0.66 -1.52
C VAL A 5 -13.48 0.50 -0.98
N LEU A 6 -13.64 1.58 -1.77
CA LEU A 6 -14.45 2.73 -1.34
C LEU A 6 -15.94 2.42 -1.28
N ALA A 7 -16.41 1.47 -2.10
CA ALA A 7 -17.78 0.95 -2.10
C ALA A 7 -18.04 -0.09 -0.98
N GLY A 8 -17.01 -0.58 -0.31
CA GLY A 8 -17.12 -1.61 0.73
C GLY A 8 -17.27 -3.03 0.18
N GLU A 9 -16.90 -3.25 -1.07
CA GLU A 9 -16.99 -4.56 -1.76
C GLU A 9 -15.73 -5.42 -1.56
N ILE A 10 -14.67 -4.85 -0.97
CA ILE A 10 -13.39 -5.51 -0.72
C ILE A 10 -12.97 -5.29 0.72
N ASP A 11 -12.80 -6.38 1.47
CA ASP A 11 -12.28 -6.38 2.84
C ASP A 11 -10.78 -6.72 2.92
N LEU A 12 -10.25 -7.37 1.87
CA LEU A 12 -8.85 -7.79 1.80
C LEU A 12 -8.32 -7.71 0.36
N ILE A 13 -7.15 -7.10 0.21
CA ILE A 13 -6.35 -7.15 -1.03
C ILE A 13 -5.15 -8.05 -0.79
N ALA A 14 -5.10 -9.21 -1.44
CA ALA A 14 -3.92 -10.06 -1.45
C ALA A 14 -3.12 -9.84 -2.74
N THR A 15 -1.81 -9.65 -2.62
CA THR A 15 -0.92 -9.52 -3.77
C THR A 15 0.39 -10.24 -3.53
N LYS A 16 1.00 -10.70 -4.63
CA LYS A 16 2.21 -11.52 -4.55
C LYS A 16 3.40 -10.73 -4.02
N SER A 17 3.55 -9.46 -4.41
CA SER A 17 4.65 -8.61 -3.96
C SER A 17 4.32 -7.12 -4.05
N VAL A 18 5.08 -6.29 -3.33
CA VAL A 18 4.96 -4.82 -3.41
C VAL A 18 5.18 -4.32 -4.84
N SER A 19 6.12 -4.92 -5.57
CA SER A 19 6.43 -4.57 -6.96
C SER A 19 5.29 -4.84 -7.95
N ARG A 20 4.36 -5.75 -7.61
CA ARG A 20 3.14 -5.99 -8.39
C ARG A 20 1.98 -5.08 -7.99
N PHE A 21 2.07 -4.48 -6.81
CA PHE A 21 1.06 -3.57 -6.29
C PHE A 21 1.23 -2.15 -6.81
N ALA A 22 2.47 -1.66 -6.88
CA ALA A 22 2.77 -0.30 -7.34
C ALA A 22 4.17 -0.19 -7.95
N ARG A 23 4.39 0.84 -8.77
CA ARG A 23 5.62 1.04 -9.55
C ARG A 23 6.73 1.75 -8.80
N ASN A 24 6.39 2.54 -7.79
CA ASN A 24 7.34 3.29 -6.97
C ASN A 24 6.84 3.41 -5.52
N ALA A 25 7.70 3.89 -4.63
CA ALA A 25 7.39 4.01 -3.21
C ALA A 25 6.27 5.03 -2.90
N VAL A 26 6.12 6.06 -3.74
CA VAL A 26 5.08 7.10 -3.60
C VAL A 26 3.71 6.47 -3.84
N ASP A 27 3.57 5.75 -4.95
CA ASP A 27 2.36 5.03 -5.35
C ASP A 27 2.03 3.94 -4.34
N THR A 28 3.02 3.15 -3.89
CA THR A 28 2.79 2.14 -2.85
C THR A 28 2.20 2.78 -1.61
N LEU A 29 2.81 3.86 -1.10
CA LEU A 29 2.35 4.50 0.13
C LEU A 29 0.94 5.09 -0.02
N ALA A 30 0.64 5.72 -1.16
CA ALA A 30 -0.68 6.28 -1.42
C ALA A 30 -1.76 5.19 -1.53
N HIS A 31 -1.50 4.12 -2.28
CA HIS A 31 -2.46 3.06 -2.53
C HIS A 31 -2.60 2.04 -1.39
N VAL A 32 -1.64 1.98 -0.46
CA VAL A 32 -1.78 1.20 0.78
C VAL A 32 -2.52 2.00 1.86
N ARG A 33 -2.31 3.31 1.97
CA ARG A 33 -2.99 4.12 3.01
C ARG A 33 -4.51 4.19 2.83
N LEU A 34 -4.99 4.33 1.60
CA LEU A 34 -6.42 4.46 1.34
C LEU A 34 -7.24 3.24 1.82
N PRO A 35 -6.86 1.98 1.52
CA PRO A 35 -7.49 0.81 2.13
C PRO A 35 -7.41 0.79 3.65
N ILE A 36 -6.25 1.10 4.24
CA ILE A 36 -6.07 1.12 5.70
C ILE A 36 -7.04 2.11 6.37
N ASP A 37 -7.20 3.31 5.81
CA ASP A 37 -8.12 4.33 6.32
C ASP A 37 -9.59 3.89 6.24
N ARG A 38 -9.90 2.87 5.43
CA ARG A 38 -11.21 2.22 5.32
C ARG A 38 -11.32 0.91 6.10
N GLY A 39 -10.28 0.52 6.84
CA GLY A 39 -10.22 -0.75 7.57
C GLY A 39 -10.00 -1.97 6.68
N VAL A 40 -9.58 -1.76 5.43
CA VAL A 40 -9.30 -2.82 4.45
C VAL A 40 -7.81 -3.13 4.46
N GLU A 41 -7.49 -4.40 4.60
CA GLU A 41 -6.11 -4.85 4.70
C GLU A 41 -5.48 -5.16 3.33
N VAL A 42 -4.17 -4.94 3.21
CA VAL A 42 -3.36 -5.41 2.09
C VAL A 42 -2.37 -6.44 2.63
N TYR A 43 -2.37 -7.64 2.04
CA TYR A 43 -1.40 -8.68 2.32
C TYR A 43 -0.41 -8.84 1.18
N PHE A 44 0.88 -8.65 1.50
CA PHE A 44 2.01 -8.84 0.59
C PHE A 44 2.67 -10.19 0.87
N GLU A 45 2.45 -11.18 0.00
CA GLU A 45 2.89 -12.56 0.25
C GLU A 45 4.42 -12.72 0.34
N MET A 46 5.17 -12.14 -0.59
CA MET A 46 6.62 -12.29 -0.63
C MET A 46 7.32 -11.54 0.51
N GLU A 47 6.80 -10.37 0.86
CA GLU A 47 7.27 -9.56 1.97
C GLU A 47 6.78 -10.09 3.32
N ASN A 48 5.76 -10.96 3.32
CA ASN A 48 5.09 -11.49 4.50
C ASN A 48 4.63 -10.37 5.46
N VAL A 49 3.94 -9.38 4.87
CA VAL A 49 3.44 -8.19 5.55
C VAL A 49 1.92 -8.11 5.40
N TRP A 50 1.24 -8.03 6.54
CA TRP A 50 -0.15 -7.65 6.68
C TRP A 50 -0.16 -6.17 7.09
N THR A 51 -0.92 -5.31 6.41
CA THR A 51 -0.79 -3.87 6.64
C THR A 51 -1.53 -3.35 7.88
N LEU A 52 -2.46 -4.11 8.44
CA LEU A 52 -3.17 -3.76 9.68
C LEU A 52 -2.59 -4.46 10.92
N ASP A 53 -1.62 -5.37 10.74
CA ASP A 53 -0.93 -6.03 11.85
C ASP A 53 0.27 -5.23 12.38
N SER A 54 0.98 -5.80 13.36
CA SER A 54 2.16 -5.19 13.96
C SER A 54 3.36 -4.99 13.02
N LYS A 55 3.41 -5.71 11.89
CA LYS A 55 4.42 -5.57 10.83
C LYS A 55 4.05 -4.47 9.81
N GLY A 56 2.77 -4.12 9.70
CA GLY A 56 2.30 -3.04 8.83
C GLY A 56 2.90 -1.67 9.15
N GLN A 57 2.92 -1.27 10.43
CA GLN A 57 3.41 0.05 10.82
C GLN A 57 4.91 0.28 10.52
N PRO A 58 5.84 -0.67 10.81
CA PRO A 58 7.21 -0.60 10.35
C PRO A 58 7.34 -0.50 8.82
N PHE A 59 6.52 -1.24 8.08
CA PHE A 59 6.50 -1.19 6.61
C PHE A 59 6.11 0.21 6.09
N ILE A 60 5.02 0.80 6.60
CA ILE A 60 4.59 2.16 6.23
C ILE A 60 5.65 3.21 6.57
N THR A 61 6.32 3.05 7.71
CA THR A 61 7.41 3.94 8.14
C THR A 61 8.60 3.87 7.17
N LEU A 62 9.00 2.67 6.77
CA LEU A 62 10.06 2.45 5.79
C LEU A 62 9.69 3.08 4.44
N MET A 63 8.48 2.82 3.94
CA MET A 63 7.99 3.39 2.67
C MET A 63 7.98 4.92 2.72
N SER A 64 7.55 5.51 3.85
CA SER A 64 7.57 6.97 4.05
C SER A 64 8.99 7.55 4.00
N SER A 65 9.99 6.83 4.53
CA SER A 65 11.40 7.23 4.45
C SER A 65 11.92 7.19 3.01
N LEU A 66 11.53 6.17 2.22
CA LEU A 66 11.89 6.03 0.81
C LEU A 66 11.27 7.14 -0.06
N VAL A 67 10.00 7.47 0.17
CA VAL A 67 9.30 8.58 -0.49
C VAL A 67 10.01 9.92 -0.25
N ARG A 68 10.44 10.18 0.99
CA ARG A 68 11.18 11.42 1.31
C ARG A 68 12.52 11.49 0.58
N LYS A 69 13.21 10.35 0.41
CA LYS A 69 14.52 10.28 -0.26
C LYS A 69 14.40 10.46 -1.78
N ASN A 70 13.33 9.92 -2.37
CA ASN A 70 13.05 9.99 -3.79
C ASN A 70 11.65 10.59 -4.01
N PRO A 71 11.49 11.92 -3.89
CA PRO A 71 10.24 12.58 -4.22
C PRO A 71 10.05 12.47 -5.73
N ASP A 72 9.39 11.41 -6.19
CA ASP A 72 9.10 11.18 -7.60
C ASP A 72 8.14 12.29 -8.10
N PRO A 73 8.55 13.14 -9.06
CA PRO A 73 7.73 14.22 -9.58
C PRO A 73 6.85 13.77 -10.76
N SER A 74 6.85 12.49 -11.14
CA SER A 74 6.19 12.04 -12.36
C SER A 74 4.66 12.29 -12.32
N PRO A 75 4.09 12.87 -13.40
CA PRO A 75 2.69 13.24 -13.42
C PRO A 75 1.82 11.98 -13.40
N ARG A 76 0.80 12.03 -12.56
CA ARG A 76 -0.22 10.98 -12.42
C ARG A 76 -1.06 10.98 -13.70
N THR A 77 -0.70 10.15 -14.68
CA THR A 77 -1.58 9.80 -15.81
C THR A 77 -2.74 8.94 -15.33
#